data_AF-A0A934HAQ7-F1
#
_entry.id   AF-A0A934HAQ7-F1
#
_cell.length_a   1.000
_cell.length_b   1.000
_cell.length_c   1.000
_cell.angle_alpha   90.00
_cell.angle_beta   90.00
_cell.angle_gamma   90.00
#
_symmetry.space_group_name_H-M   'P 1'
#
loop_
_entity.id
_entity.type
_entity.pdbx_description
1 polymer ?
#
loop_
_entity_poly.entity_id
_entity_poly.type
_entity_poly.pdbx_seq_one_letter_code
_entity_poly.pdbx_strand_id
1 'polypeptide(L)'
;MTRSRLIFLLIVGAAIIVVVAGVILDQAGTNDSNETTDLNSSEDKGPIEFTVAVSPLAEDWVKSAVQSFNGRRQQVGGRVIEIQLEVQDSLPIWSSPGAWSLVDHPLVWIPEMTAAVEYGNETGLQYSVLNPSIASTVMLWGAPADRAQAIQTQFNQLDWHSIQEASTTSQWDQMGGQAAWRFFKPGFAQPDRFTIGMAAVLVAAAEYHNQALLDSALL
;
A
#
# COMPACT_ATOMS: atom_id res chain seq x y z
N MET A 1 27.41 50.93 3.01
CA MET A 1 27.05 49.51 3.25
C MET A 1 25.95 49.45 4.29
N THR A 2 24.83 48.79 4.02
CA THR A 2 23.66 48.77 4.91
C THR A 2 23.90 47.86 6.11
N ARG A 3 23.42 48.26 7.30
CA ARG A 3 23.65 47.55 8.58
C ARG A 3 23.31 46.05 8.52
N SER A 4 22.34 45.63 7.70
CA SER A 4 22.01 44.20 7.49
C SER A 4 23.10 43.39 6.78
N ARG A 5 23.89 43.99 5.88
CA ARG A 5 25.00 43.29 5.20
C ARG A 5 26.18 43.04 6.14
N LEU A 6 26.36 43.90 7.14
CA LEU A 6 27.39 43.72 8.17
C LEU A 6 27.03 42.58 9.13
N ILE A 7 25.76 42.47 9.53
CA ILE A 7 25.27 41.41 10.42
C ILE A 7 25.35 40.04 9.74
N PHE A 8 24.96 39.96 8.46
CA PHE A 8 25.06 38.72 7.69
C PHE A 8 26.50 38.21 7.57
N LEU A 9 27.46 39.10 7.29
CA LEU A 9 28.88 38.73 7.22
C LEU A 9 29.45 38.29 8.57
N LEU A 10 28.96 38.87 9.68
CA LEU A 10 29.36 38.45 11.03
C LEU A 10 28.87 37.03 11.37
N ILE A 11 27.63 36.70 11.00
CA ILE A 11 27.06 35.36 11.25
C ILE A 11 27.77 34.30 10.41
N VAL A 12 28.01 34.57 9.12
CA VAL A 12 28.75 33.65 8.24
C VAL A 12 30.19 33.48 8.71
N GLY A 13 30.85 34.55 9.15
CA GLY A 13 32.20 34.47 9.72
C GLY A 13 32.26 33.62 10.99
N ALA A 14 31.30 33.77 11.90
CA ALA A 14 31.23 32.96 13.12
C ALA A 14 31.00 31.46 12.82
N ALA A 15 30.15 31.14 11.85
CA ALA A 15 29.89 29.75 11.45
C ALA A 15 31.14 29.06 10.88
N ILE A 16 31.93 29.78 10.06
CA ILE A 16 33.19 29.25 9.50
C ILE A 16 34.21 28.97 10.61
N ILE A 17 34.30 29.85 11.62
CA ILE A 17 35.23 29.66 12.75
C ILE A 17 34.88 28.39 13.54
N VAL A 18 33.60 28.10 13.75
CA VAL A 18 33.16 26.88 14.47
C VAL A 18 33.54 25.62 13.69
N VAL A 19 33.35 25.60 12.37
CA VAL A 19 33.71 24.46 11.52
C VAL A 19 35.22 24.22 11.51
N VAL A 20 36.02 25.29 11.40
CA VAL A 20 37.49 25.18 11.41
C VAL A 20 38.02 24.73 12.78
N ALA A 21 37.44 25.22 13.88
CA ALA A 21 37.81 24.77 15.23
C ALA A 21 37.49 23.29 15.45
N GLY A 22 36.35 22.80 14.92
CA GLY A 22 35.99 21.39 14.98
C GLY A 22 36.99 20.48 14.26
N VAL A 23 37.44 20.86 13.06
CA VAL A 23 38.41 20.07 12.27
C VAL A 23 39.79 20.05 12.93
N ILE A 24 40.23 21.15 13.55
CA ILE A 24 41.54 21.22 14.22
C ILE A 24 41.55 20.37 15.51
N LEU A 25 40.42 20.34 16.25
CA LEU A 25 40.30 19.52 17.46
C LEU A 25 40.25 18.02 17.12
N ASP A 26 39.65 17.64 15.99
CA ASP A 26 39.62 16.26 15.50
C ASP A 26 41.02 15.75 15.11
N GLN A 27 41.81 16.61 14.46
CA GLN A 27 43.19 16.26 14.07
C GLN A 27 44.20 16.25 15.23
N ALA A 28 43.89 16.91 16.35
CA ALA A 28 44.74 16.90 17.54
C ALA A 28 44.47 15.70 18.48
N GLY A 29 43.45 14.88 18.20
CA GLY A 29 42.93 13.85 19.09
C GLY A 29 43.39 12.41 18.87
N THR A 30 44.30 12.12 17.94
CA THR A 30 44.71 10.72 17.64
C THR A 30 46.23 10.54 17.59
N ASN A 31 46.82 10.38 18.77
CA ASN A 31 48.11 9.69 18.93
C ASN A 31 47.91 8.50 19.87
N ASP A 32 48.41 7.34 19.42
CA ASP A 32 48.52 6.03 20.07
C ASP A 32 47.29 5.10 20.08
N SER A 33 47.24 4.24 19.05
CA SER A 33 47.42 2.80 19.28
C SER A 33 47.80 2.09 17.97
N ASN A 34 48.86 1.28 18.05
CA ASN A 34 49.19 0.23 17.09
C ASN A 34 47.96 -0.62 16.78
N GLU A 35 47.37 -0.45 15.60
CA GLU A 35 46.46 -1.43 15.01
C GLU A 35 47.13 -1.98 13.76
N THR A 36 47.67 -3.18 13.89
CA THR A 36 48.05 -4.03 12.76
C THR A 36 46.87 -4.09 11.80
N THR A 37 47.07 -3.58 10.59
CA THR A 37 46.11 -3.62 9.51
C THR A 37 45.79 -5.07 9.15
N ASP A 38 44.75 -5.62 9.77
CA ASP A 38 44.07 -6.81 9.29
C ASP A 38 43.36 -6.44 7.98
N LEU A 39 44.02 -6.74 6.85
CA LEU A 39 43.44 -6.63 5.50
C LEU A 39 42.37 -7.70 5.21
N ASN A 40 41.73 -8.24 6.25
CA ASN A 40 40.74 -9.33 6.17
C ASN A 40 39.43 -9.03 6.90
N SER A 41 39.13 -7.76 7.21
CA SER A 41 37.76 -7.37 7.52
C SER A 41 36.98 -7.21 6.20
N SER A 42 36.57 -8.34 5.62
CA SER A 42 35.32 -8.34 4.85
C SER A 42 34.22 -7.98 5.83
N GLU A 43 33.99 -6.68 6.02
CA GLU A 43 32.84 -6.15 6.72
C GLU A 43 31.64 -6.94 6.20
N ASP A 44 31.00 -7.74 7.06
CA ASP A 44 29.85 -8.54 6.67
C ASP A 44 28.72 -7.54 6.40
N LYS A 45 28.59 -7.14 5.12
CA LYS A 45 27.70 -6.04 4.68
C LYS A 45 26.22 -6.42 4.80
N GLY A 46 25.88 -7.53 5.45
CA GLY A 46 24.52 -8.02 5.63
C GLY A 46 23.78 -8.27 4.30
N PRO A 47 22.52 -8.71 4.38
CA PRO A 47 21.67 -8.81 3.20
C PRO A 47 21.40 -7.42 2.59
N ILE A 48 21.06 -7.42 1.31
CA ILE A 48 20.45 -6.28 0.61
C ILE A 48 18.94 -6.43 0.78
N GLU A 49 18.33 -5.53 1.54
CA GLU A 49 16.90 -5.57 1.82
C GLU A 49 16.11 -4.68 0.85
N PHE A 50 14.98 -5.21 0.35
CA PHE A 50 14.01 -4.46 -0.44
C PHE A 50 12.61 -4.67 0.10
N THR A 51 11.82 -3.60 0.21
CA THR A 51 10.40 -3.70 0.55
C THR A 51 9.54 -3.76 -0.70
N VAL A 52 8.64 -4.73 -0.75
CA VAL A 52 7.56 -4.85 -1.74
C VAL A 52 6.25 -4.60 -1.00
N ALA A 53 5.49 -3.59 -1.44
CA ALA A 53 4.11 -3.42 -1.00
C ALA A 53 3.14 -4.13 -1.94
N VAL A 54 2.13 -4.76 -1.35
CA VAL A 54 1.10 -5.50 -2.07
C VAL A 54 -0.28 -5.17 -1.52
N SER A 55 -1.26 -5.08 -2.41
CA SER A 55 -2.67 -5.04 -2.04
C SER A 55 -3.09 -6.29 -1.26
N PRO A 56 -3.99 -6.21 -0.27
CA PRO A 56 -4.56 -7.39 0.38
C PRO A 56 -5.13 -8.43 -0.58
N LEU A 57 -5.62 -8.02 -1.77
CA LEU A 57 -6.14 -8.94 -2.79
C LEU A 57 -5.07 -9.87 -3.39
N ALA A 58 -3.81 -9.48 -3.31
CA ALA A 58 -2.68 -10.21 -3.89
C ALA A 58 -1.73 -10.79 -2.83
N GLU A 59 -2.03 -10.63 -1.54
CA GLU A 59 -1.13 -11.04 -0.44
C GLU A 59 -0.69 -12.50 -0.57
N ASP A 60 -1.63 -13.43 -0.67
CA ASP A 60 -1.32 -14.87 -0.56
C ASP A 60 -0.30 -15.34 -1.60
N TRP A 61 -0.49 -14.96 -2.87
CA TRP A 61 0.39 -15.40 -3.94
C TRP A 61 1.72 -14.63 -3.95
N VAL A 62 1.73 -13.33 -3.62
CA VAL A 62 2.96 -12.55 -3.51
C VAL A 62 3.80 -13.02 -2.32
N LYS A 63 3.18 -13.31 -1.18
CA LYS A 63 3.84 -13.87 0.00
C LYS A 63 4.51 -15.20 -0.31
N SER A 64 3.82 -16.08 -1.02
CA SER A 64 4.42 -17.34 -1.49
C SER A 64 5.61 -17.10 -2.42
N ALA A 65 5.52 -16.13 -3.34
CA ALA A 65 6.60 -15.77 -4.25
C ALA A 65 7.82 -15.20 -3.51
N VAL A 66 7.60 -14.31 -2.54
CA VAL A 66 8.65 -13.72 -1.68
C VAL A 66 9.35 -14.80 -0.84
N GLN A 67 8.58 -15.68 -0.19
CA GLN A 67 9.14 -16.80 0.58
C GLN A 67 9.99 -17.71 -0.30
N SER A 68 9.50 -18.03 -1.50
CA SER A 68 10.24 -18.83 -2.48
C SER A 68 11.51 -18.13 -2.98
N PHE A 69 11.46 -16.81 -3.19
CA PHE A 69 12.63 -16.03 -3.59
C PHE A 69 13.70 -16.01 -2.48
N ASN A 70 13.32 -15.64 -1.26
CA ASN A 70 14.23 -15.54 -0.11
C ASN A 70 14.84 -16.91 0.25
N GLY A 71 14.05 -17.99 0.14
CA GLY A 71 14.52 -19.37 0.36
C GLY A 71 15.64 -19.81 -0.61
N ARG A 72 15.69 -19.22 -1.82
CA ARG A 72 16.76 -19.48 -2.80
C ARG A 72 18.04 -18.70 -2.52
N ARG A 73 18.06 -17.81 -1.53
CA ARG A 73 19.23 -17.01 -1.10
C ARG A 73 20.02 -16.41 -2.27
N GLN A 74 19.32 -15.77 -3.19
CA GLN A 74 19.92 -15.16 -4.38
C GLN A 74 20.96 -14.11 -3.97
N GLN A 75 22.08 -14.00 -4.69
CA GLN A 75 23.16 -13.08 -4.35
C GLN A 75 23.51 -12.11 -5.48
N VAL A 76 23.85 -10.88 -5.11
CA VAL A 76 24.44 -9.87 -6.00
C VAL A 76 25.64 -9.26 -5.29
N GLY A 77 26.80 -9.29 -5.95
CA GLY A 77 28.05 -8.80 -5.35
C GLY A 77 28.44 -9.54 -4.05
N GLY A 78 28.13 -10.83 -3.95
CA GLY A 78 28.41 -11.66 -2.77
C GLY A 78 27.48 -11.43 -1.57
N ARG A 79 26.47 -10.56 -1.69
CA ARG A 79 25.47 -10.29 -0.66
C ARG A 79 24.14 -10.93 -1.03
N VAL A 80 23.46 -11.53 -0.05
CA VAL A 80 22.13 -12.12 -0.25
C VAL A 80 21.09 -11.01 -0.42
N ILE A 81 20.17 -11.17 -1.36
CA ILE A 81 18.99 -10.31 -1.48
C ILE A 81 17.88 -10.87 -0.59
N GLU A 82 17.28 -10.01 0.21
CA GLU A 82 16.14 -10.31 1.05
C GLU A 82 14.97 -9.37 0.73
N ILE A 83 13.82 -9.95 0.45
CA ILE A 83 12.60 -9.19 0.16
C ILE A 83 11.70 -9.19 1.40
N GLN A 84 11.37 -8.00 1.87
CA GLN A 84 10.36 -7.72 2.89
C GLN A 84 9.02 -7.49 2.20
N LEU A 85 7.93 -8.06 2.74
CA LEU A 85 6.59 -7.86 2.23
C LEU A 85 5.79 -6.95 3.17
N GLU A 86 5.19 -5.91 2.62
CA GLU A 86 4.25 -5.02 3.29
C GLU A 86 2.87 -5.18 2.65
N VAL A 87 1.83 -5.41 3.46
CA VAL A 87 0.45 -5.48 2.96
C VAL A 87 -0.20 -4.13 3.18
N GLN A 88 -0.58 -3.47 2.08
CA GLN A 88 -1.03 -2.08 2.08
C GLN A 88 -2.13 -1.87 1.03
N ASP A 89 -3.28 -1.35 1.46
CA ASP A 89 -4.35 -0.86 0.57
C ASP A 89 -3.96 0.51 -0.01
N SER A 90 -4.43 0.84 -1.21
CA SER A 90 -4.04 2.11 -1.85
C SER A 90 -4.69 3.36 -1.26
N LEU A 91 -5.87 3.26 -0.64
CA LEU A 91 -6.57 4.44 -0.11
C LEU A 91 -5.77 5.18 0.98
N PRO A 92 -5.15 4.51 1.98
CA PRO A 92 -4.28 5.19 2.93
C PRO A 92 -3.08 5.90 2.29
N ILE A 93 -2.55 5.38 1.17
CA ILE A 93 -1.45 5.99 0.42
C ILE A 93 -1.89 7.34 -0.17
N TRP A 94 -3.12 7.40 -0.68
CA TRP A 94 -3.71 8.58 -1.30
C TRP A 94 -4.24 9.64 -0.32
N SER A 95 -4.35 9.29 0.96
CA SER A 95 -4.86 10.20 1.98
C SER A 95 -3.93 11.41 2.19
N SER A 96 -4.35 12.40 2.97
CA SER A 96 -3.47 13.50 3.39
C SER A 96 -3.18 13.37 4.89
N PRO A 97 -1.90 13.26 5.31
CA PRO A 97 -0.67 13.47 4.52
C PRO A 97 -0.24 12.29 3.63
N GLY A 98 -0.94 11.15 3.68
CA GLY A 98 -0.61 9.94 2.91
C GLY A 98 0.30 9.01 3.69
N ALA A 99 0.20 7.70 3.44
CA ALA A 99 1.05 6.71 4.09
C ALA A 99 2.50 6.76 3.60
N TRP A 100 2.72 7.22 2.36
CA TRP A 100 4.03 7.24 1.70
C TRP A 100 4.44 8.64 1.29
N SER A 101 5.75 8.85 1.17
CA SER A 101 6.36 10.08 0.66
C SER A 101 7.34 9.77 -0.48
N LEU A 102 7.90 10.81 -1.10
CA LEU A 102 8.95 10.67 -2.13
C LEU A 102 10.21 9.94 -1.67
N VAL A 103 10.50 9.94 -0.36
CA VAL A 103 11.72 9.36 0.21
C VAL A 103 11.45 8.17 1.12
N ASP A 104 10.19 7.94 1.45
CA ASP A 104 9.74 6.88 2.34
C ASP A 104 8.58 6.14 1.69
N HIS A 105 8.93 5.16 0.87
CA HIS A 105 8.00 4.31 0.16
C HIS A 105 8.70 2.98 -0.22
N PRO A 106 7.94 1.89 -0.42
CA PRO A 106 8.47 0.62 -0.91
C PRO A 106 9.14 0.73 -2.29
N LEU A 107 10.10 -0.13 -2.58
CA LEU A 107 10.76 -0.13 -3.88
C LEU A 107 9.81 -0.61 -4.99
N VAL A 108 8.97 -1.59 -4.68
CA VAL A 108 8.01 -2.18 -5.60
C VAL A 108 6.63 -2.07 -4.97
N TRP A 109 5.65 -1.73 -5.80
CA TRP A 109 4.25 -1.68 -5.41
C TRP A 109 3.39 -2.49 -6.38
N ILE A 110 2.60 -3.41 -5.83
CA ILE A 110 1.61 -4.23 -6.55
C ILE A 110 0.22 -3.83 -6.03
N PRO A 111 -0.41 -2.79 -6.61
CA PRO A 111 -1.73 -2.35 -6.20
C PRO A 111 -2.85 -3.25 -6.73
N GLU A 112 -4.06 -3.06 -6.19
CA GLU A 112 -5.29 -3.72 -6.65
C GLU A 112 -5.76 -3.25 -8.02
N MET A 113 -5.36 -2.07 -8.48
CA MET A 113 -5.76 -1.53 -9.77
C MET A 113 -4.68 -0.60 -10.36
N THR A 114 -4.66 -0.48 -11.69
CA THR A 114 -3.67 0.36 -12.39
C THR A 114 -3.82 1.84 -12.04
N ALA A 115 -5.06 2.32 -11.89
CA ALA A 115 -5.36 3.71 -11.52
C ALA A 115 -4.74 4.14 -10.17
N ALA A 116 -4.41 3.19 -9.29
CA ALA A 116 -3.74 3.49 -8.03
C ALA A 116 -2.35 4.11 -8.24
N VAL A 117 -1.60 3.59 -9.22
CA VAL A 117 -0.26 4.08 -9.57
C VAL A 117 -0.35 5.47 -10.19
N GLU A 118 -1.32 5.68 -11.07
CA GLU A 118 -1.56 6.96 -11.73
C GLU A 118 -1.87 8.05 -10.69
N TYR A 119 -2.87 7.80 -9.83
CA TYR A 119 -3.23 8.73 -8.77
C TYR A 119 -2.08 8.98 -7.80
N GLY A 120 -1.38 7.92 -7.36
CA GLY A 120 -0.22 8.05 -6.48
C GLY A 120 0.85 8.98 -7.07
N ASN A 121 1.13 8.84 -8.36
CA ASN A 121 2.07 9.69 -9.07
C ASN A 121 1.59 11.14 -9.23
N GLU A 122 0.29 11.36 -9.47
CA GLU A 122 -0.31 12.70 -9.49
C GLU A 122 -0.20 13.40 -8.12
N THR A 123 -0.26 12.63 -7.03
CA THR A 123 -0.07 13.15 -5.66
C THR A 123 1.39 13.26 -5.23
N GLY A 124 2.33 12.96 -6.11
CA GLY A 124 3.75 13.23 -5.91
C GLY A 124 4.63 11.99 -5.69
N LEU A 125 4.09 10.77 -5.74
CA LEU A 125 4.94 9.57 -5.87
C LEU A 125 5.56 9.51 -7.28
N GLN A 126 6.58 8.67 -7.46
CA GLN A 126 7.29 8.55 -8.75
C GLN A 126 7.56 7.09 -9.12
N TYR A 127 6.50 6.29 -9.18
CA TYR A 127 6.58 4.92 -9.67
C TYR A 127 6.55 4.85 -11.20
N SER A 128 7.32 3.93 -11.76
CA SER A 128 7.23 3.54 -13.17
C SER A 128 6.56 2.17 -13.28
N VAL A 129 5.67 2.02 -14.27
CA VAL A 129 4.99 0.74 -14.52
C VAL A 129 5.97 -0.22 -15.18
N LEU A 130 6.36 -1.28 -14.47
CA LEU A 130 7.26 -2.31 -15.00
C LEU A 130 6.53 -3.30 -15.92
N ASN A 131 5.33 -3.72 -15.52
CA ASN A 131 4.47 -4.61 -16.30
C ASN A 131 3.02 -4.09 -16.25
N PRO A 132 2.24 -4.22 -17.34
CA PRO A 132 0.80 -3.96 -17.28
C PRO A 132 0.11 -4.95 -16.32
N SER A 133 -1.15 -4.67 -15.95
CA SER A 133 -1.91 -5.57 -15.07
C SER A 133 -1.89 -7.00 -15.59
N ILE A 134 -1.56 -7.93 -14.69
CA ILE A 134 -1.47 -9.38 -14.96
C ILE A 134 -2.62 -10.16 -14.31
N ALA A 135 -3.53 -9.47 -13.61
CA ALA A 135 -4.60 -10.06 -12.84
C ALA A 135 -5.90 -9.24 -12.98
N SER A 136 -7.03 -9.92 -12.85
CA SER A 136 -8.35 -9.30 -12.82
C SER A 136 -9.16 -9.89 -11.68
N THR A 137 -9.85 -9.05 -10.92
CA THR A 137 -10.72 -9.50 -9.81
C THR A 137 -12.18 -9.26 -10.15
N VAL A 138 -13.02 -10.28 -9.98
CA VAL A 138 -14.47 -10.15 -10.13
C VAL A 138 -15.09 -9.85 -8.77
N MET A 139 -15.91 -8.81 -8.70
CA MET A 139 -16.71 -8.51 -7.51
C MET A 139 -17.99 -9.35 -7.51
N LEU A 140 -18.25 -10.04 -6.41
CA LEU A 140 -19.39 -10.94 -6.25
C LEU A 140 -20.04 -10.74 -4.89
N TRP A 141 -21.36 -10.94 -4.81
CA TRP A 141 -22.05 -11.08 -3.54
C TRP A 141 -21.77 -12.46 -2.93
N GLY A 142 -21.22 -12.46 -1.71
CA GLY A 142 -21.01 -13.68 -0.93
C GLY A 142 -22.07 -13.84 0.15
N ALA A 143 -22.72 -15.01 0.20
CA ALA A 143 -23.61 -15.40 1.29
C ALA A 143 -23.57 -16.93 1.50
N PRO A 144 -23.87 -17.42 2.72
CA PRO A 144 -24.16 -18.83 2.93
C PRO A 144 -25.24 -19.34 1.97
N ALA A 145 -25.11 -20.58 1.50
CA ALA A 145 -25.94 -21.11 0.42
C ALA A 145 -27.45 -21.05 0.73
N ASP A 146 -27.84 -21.32 1.97
CA ASP A 146 -29.21 -21.25 2.45
C ASP A 146 -29.79 -19.82 2.42
N ARG A 147 -28.96 -18.82 2.74
CA ARG A 147 -29.31 -17.40 2.67
C ARG A 147 -29.37 -16.88 1.24
N ALA A 148 -28.40 -17.26 0.41
CA ALA A 148 -28.39 -16.93 -1.01
C ALA A 148 -29.65 -17.49 -1.69
N GLN A 149 -30.06 -18.72 -1.36
CA GLN A 149 -31.26 -19.35 -1.89
C GLN A 149 -32.55 -18.62 -1.46
N ALA A 150 -32.63 -18.13 -0.22
CA ALA A 150 -33.78 -17.35 0.23
C ALA A 150 -33.95 -16.05 -0.59
N ILE A 151 -32.85 -15.29 -0.79
CA ILE A 151 -32.85 -14.09 -1.64
C ILE A 151 -33.25 -14.46 -3.08
N GLN A 152 -32.61 -15.48 -3.65
CA GLN A 152 -32.88 -15.92 -5.01
C GLN A 152 -34.33 -16.35 -5.23
N THR A 153 -34.96 -16.98 -4.23
CA THR A 153 -36.37 -17.41 -4.29
C THR A 153 -37.32 -16.21 -4.26
N GLN A 154 -36.98 -15.18 -3.48
CA GLN A 154 -37.80 -13.98 -3.33
C GLN A 154 -37.64 -13.01 -4.50
N PHE A 155 -36.41 -12.78 -4.98
CA PHE A 155 -36.07 -11.69 -5.91
C PHE A 155 -35.58 -12.18 -7.28
N ASN A 156 -35.48 -13.50 -7.52
CA ASN A 156 -35.00 -14.11 -8.77
C ASN A 156 -33.56 -13.77 -9.20
N GLN A 157 -32.83 -12.99 -8.42
CA GLN A 157 -31.42 -12.66 -8.65
C GLN A 157 -30.75 -12.19 -7.35
N LEU A 158 -29.42 -12.12 -7.37
CA LEU A 158 -28.57 -11.59 -6.30
C LEU A 158 -27.72 -10.45 -6.86
N ASP A 159 -28.24 -9.24 -6.74
CA ASP A 159 -27.72 -7.98 -7.30
C ASP A 159 -27.92 -6.81 -6.33
N TRP A 160 -27.55 -5.58 -6.71
CA TRP A 160 -27.69 -4.44 -5.78
C TRP A 160 -29.15 -4.13 -5.43
N HIS A 161 -30.08 -4.29 -6.39
CA HIS A 161 -31.51 -4.03 -6.19
C HIS A 161 -32.13 -5.00 -5.19
N SER A 162 -31.93 -6.31 -5.35
CA SER A 162 -32.43 -7.34 -4.44
C SER A 162 -31.82 -7.22 -3.04
N ILE A 163 -30.54 -6.85 -2.93
CA ILE A 163 -29.89 -6.59 -1.64
C ILE A 163 -30.47 -5.36 -0.95
N GLN A 164 -30.76 -4.28 -1.69
CA GLN A 164 -31.41 -3.09 -1.15
C GLN A 164 -32.83 -3.41 -0.67
N GLU A 165 -33.61 -4.15 -1.46
CA GLU A 165 -34.98 -4.54 -1.10
C GLU A 165 -35.00 -5.50 0.09
N ALA A 166 -34.07 -6.45 0.15
CA ALA A 166 -33.89 -7.31 1.32
C ALA A 166 -33.56 -6.50 2.59
N SER A 167 -32.81 -5.41 2.43
CA SER A 167 -32.45 -4.51 3.54
C SER A 167 -33.63 -3.68 4.05
N THR A 168 -34.62 -3.38 3.22
CA THR A 168 -35.85 -2.67 3.68
C THR A 168 -36.83 -3.63 4.35
N THR A 169 -36.90 -4.88 3.89
CA THR A 169 -37.77 -5.94 4.44
C THR A 169 -37.37 -6.37 5.86
N SER A 170 -36.13 -6.08 6.26
CA SER A 170 -35.62 -6.15 7.63
C SER A 170 -35.58 -7.54 8.27
N GLN A 171 -36.32 -8.59 7.88
CA GLN A 171 -36.23 -9.93 8.48
C GLN A 171 -36.13 -11.06 7.45
N TRP A 172 -35.34 -12.09 7.78
CA TRP A 172 -35.12 -13.25 6.89
C TRP A 172 -36.37 -14.11 6.68
N ASP A 173 -37.23 -14.27 7.68
CA ASP A 173 -38.46 -15.09 7.58
C ASP A 173 -39.49 -14.51 6.61
N GLN A 174 -39.48 -13.19 6.41
CA GLN A 174 -40.31 -12.50 5.42
C GLN A 174 -39.85 -12.73 3.97
N MET A 175 -38.63 -13.25 3.78
CA MET A 175 -38.03 -13.53 2.46
C MET A 175 -37.86 -15.03 2.22
N GLY A 176 -38.63 -15.88 2.93
CA GLY A 176 -38.53 -17.33 2.81
C GLY A 176 -37.32 -17.96 3.53
N GLY A 177 -36.61 -17.19 4.34
CA GLY A 177 -35.54 -17.67 5.21
C GLY A 177 -36.03 -18.16 6.58
N GLN A 178 -35.09 -18.44 7.49
CA GLN A 178 -35.41 -18.90 8.84
C GLN A 178 -35.53 -17.73 9.82
N ALA A 179 -36.56 -17.72 10.67
CA ALA A 179 -36.73 -16.71 11.73
C ALA A 179 -35.53 -16.61 12.69
N ALA A 180 -34.80 -17.72 12.88
CA ALA A 180 -33.58 -17.75 13.69
C ALA A 180 -32.44 -16.88 13.14
N TRP A 181 -32.43 -16.57 11.83
CA TRP A 181 -31.42 -15.71 11.20
C TRP A 181 -31.64 -14.22 11.46
N ARG A 182 -32.78 -13.84 12.03
CA ARG A 182 -33.10 -12.46 12.43
C ARG A 182 -33.08 -11.49 11.24
N PHE A 183 -32.42 -10.35 11.41
CA PHE A 183 -32.45 -9.26 10.45
C PHE A 183 -31.52 -9.50 9.28
N PHE A 184 -31.97 -9.15 8.08
CA PHE A 184 -31.08 -9.06 6.93
C PHE A 184 -30.11 -7.88 7.12
N LYS A 185 -28.82 -8.12 6.90
CA LYS A 185 -27.78 -7.11 7.01
C LYS A 185 -26.73 -7.34 5.91
N PRO A 186 -26.70 -6.52 4.86
CA PRO A 186 -25.60 -6.60 3.91
C PRO A 186 -24.32 -6.06 4.56
N GLY A 187 -23.17 -6.54 4.09
CA GLY A 187 -21.87 -6.09 4.56
C GLY A 187 -20.91 -5.93 3.39
N PHE A 188 -20.23 -4.79 3.36
CA PHE A 188 -19.10 -4.52 2.48
C PHE A 188 -18.11 -3.62 3.24
N ALA A 189 -16.88 -3.51 2.73
CA ALA A 189 -15.83 -2.75 3.41
C ALA A 189 -16.16 -1.24 3.43
N GLN A 190 -15.58 -0.52 4.41
CA GLN A 190 -15.76 0.93 4.52
C GLN A 190 -15.13 1.64 3.31
N PRO A 191 -15.90 2.41 2.51
CA PRO A 191 -15.42 2.97 1.25
C PRO A 191 -14.38 4.08 1.40
N ASP A 192 -14.31 4.70 2.57
CA ASP A 192 -13.31 5.72 2.93
C ASP A 192 -12.01 5.13 3.48
N ARG A 193 -11.94 3.80 3.65
CA ARG A 193 -10.78 3.12 4.25
C ARG A 193 -10.19 2.01 3.39
N PHE A 194 -11.02 1.33 2.60
CA PHE A 194 -10.60 0.17 1.80
C PHE A 194 -11.04 0.32 0.36
N THR A 195 -10.12 0.05 -0.57
CA THR A 195 -10.37 0.23 -2.01
C THR A 195 -11.49 -0.69 -2.50
N ILE A 196 -11.64 -1.89 -1.92
CA ILE A 196 -12.78 -2.77 -2.23
C ILE A 196 -14.13 -2.19 -1.79
N GLY A 197 -14.16 -1.39 -0.72
CA GLY A 197 -15.35 -0.67 -0.28
C GLY A 197 -15.72 0.45 -1.24
N MET A 198 -14.72 1.22 -1.69
CA MET A 198 -14.90 2.23 -2.74
C MET A 198 -15.42 1.60 -4.03
N ALA A 199 -14.82 0.50 -4.47
CA ALA A 199 -15.25 -0.25 -5.63
C ALA A 199 -16.71 -0.73 -5.49
N ALA A 200 -17.13 -1.20 -4.31
CA ALA A 200 -18.51 -1.61 -4.07
C ALA A 200 -19.50 -0.45 -4.28
N VAL A 201 -19.18 0.75 -3.77
CA VAL A 201 -20.02 1.95 -3.97
C VAL A 201 -20.06 2.37 -5.44
N LEU A 202 -18.92 2.32 -6.14
CA LEU A 202 -18.85 2.67 -7.56
C LEU A 202 -19.65 1.70 -8.44
N VAL A 203 -19.57 0.40 -8.18
CA VAL A 203 -20.36 -0.63 -8.88
C VAL A 203 -21.85 -0.46 -8.58
N ALA A 204 -22.22 -0.21 -7.32
CA ALA A 204 -23.62 0.08 -6.96
C ALA A 204 -24.14 1.30 -7.74
N ALA A 205 -23.39 2.40 -7.77
CA ALA A 205 -23.75 3.60 -8.50
C ALA A 205 -23.91 3.33 -10.00
N ALA A 206 -22.99 2.56 -10.60
CA ALA A 206 -23.08 2.17 -12.00
C ALA A 206 -24.37 1.37 -12.30
N GLU A 207 -24.72 0.42 -11.44
CA GLU A 207 -25.95 -0.37 -11.58
C GLU A 207 -27.22 0.50 -11.49
N TYR A 208 -27.32 1.37 -10.47
CA TYR A 208 -28.49 2.24 -10.30
C TYR A 208 -28.64 3.30 -11.41
N HIS A 209 -27.55 3.69 -12.05
CA HIS A 209 -27.56 4.66 -13.15
C HIS A 209 -27.58 4.00 -14.54
N ASN A 210 -27.73 2.67 -14.61
CA ASN A 210 -27.70 1.89 -15.86
C ASN A 210 -26.50 2.24 -16.74
N GLN A 211 -25.37 2.54 -16.11
CA GLN A 211 -24.10 2.72 -16.80
C GLN A 211 -23.46 1.34 -16.96
N ALA A 212 -22.99 1.04 -18.17
CA ALA A 212 -22.17 -0.14 -18.39
C ALA A 212 -21.05 -0.12 -17.33
N LEU A 213 -20.83 -1.27 -16.68
CA LEU A 213 -19.77 -1.49 -15.69
C LEU A 213 -18.55 -0.66 -16.04
N LEU A 214 -18.02 0.07 -15.05
CA LEU A 214 -16.77 0.81 -15.12
C LEU A 214 -15.81 0.04 -16.02
N ASP A 215 -15.48 0.64 -17.17
CA ASP A 215 -14.72 -0.04 -18.22
C ASP A 215 -13.44 -0.62 -17.59
N SER A 216 -12.97 -1.73 -18.14
CA SER A 216 -11.84 -2.56 -17.67
C SER A 216 -10.53 -1.80 -17.40
N ALA A 217 -10.47 -0.49 -17.65
CA ALA A 217 -9.41 0.41 -17.24
C ALA A 217 -9.43 0.79 -15.75
N LEU A 218 -10.55 0.59 -15.04
CA LEU A 218 -10.71 0.91 -13.61
C LEU A 218 -10.62 -0.33 -12.68
N LEU A 219 -10.45 -1.52 -13.23
CA LEU A 219 -10.24 -2.80 -12.52
C LEU A 219 -8.92 -3.44 -12.97
#